data_AF-V5H160-F1
#
_entry.id   AF-V5H160-F1
#
_cell.length_a   1.000
_cell.length_b   1.000
_cell.length_c   1.000
_cell.angle_alpha   90.00
_cell.angle_beta   90.00
_cell.angle_gamma   90.00
#
_symmetry.space_group_name_H-M   'P 1'
#
loop_
_entity.id
_entity.type
_entity.pdbx_description
1 polymer ?
#
loop_
_entity_poly.entity_id
_entity_poly.type
_entity_poly.pdbx_seq_one_letter_code
_entity_poly.pdbx_strand_id
1 'polypeptide(L)'
;EPYSGVYDFGEGGSEMEDFLHIEELLQTAQEEDLFVILRPGPYICAEYNYGGFPAWLLREKTTGFRTNEATYIKYVRRFLEKLFAVVDKHQFTKGGSVIAFQIENE
;
A
#
# COMPACT_ATOMS: atom_id res chain seq x y z
N GLU A 1 6.80 3.46 -1.62
CA GLU A 1 7.94 3.91 -0.79
C GLU A 1 9.27 3.43 -1.38
N PRO A 2 9.71 4.00 -2.52
CA PRO A 2 10.90 3.53 -3.24
C PRO A 2 12.21 3.68 -2.44
N TYR A 3 12.28 4.68 -1.56
CA TYR A 3 13.36 4.86 -0.58
C TYR A 3 12.77 4.96 0.83
N SER A 4 13.52 4.53 1.85
CA SER A 4 13.01 4.53 3.24
C SER A 4 12.59 5.94 3.67
N GLY A 5 11.32 6.10 4.02
CA GLY A 5 10.71 7.37 4.42
C GLY A 5 10.25 8.27 3.27
N VAL A 6 10.45 7.87 2.01
CA VAL A 6 10.03 8.63 0.82
C VAL A 6 8.81 7.95 0.21
N TYR A 7 7.68 8.64 0.23
CA TYR A 7 6.40 8.17 -0.29
C TYR A 7 6.06 8.93 -1.56
N ASP A 8 5.49 8.23 -2.53
CA ASP A 8 5.04 8.78 -3.79
C ASP A 8 3.67 8.18 -4.08
N PHE A 9 2.68 9.05 -4.26
CA PHE A 9 1.30 8.74 -4.61
C PHE A 9 0.89 9.46 -5.91
N GLY A 10 1.87 9.76 -6.78
CA GLY A 10 1.64 10.43 -8.07
C GLY A 10 2.22 11.84 -8.17
N GLU A 11 3.10 12.25 -7.25
CA GLU A 11 3.70 13.61 -7.27
C GLU A 11 5.25 13.57 -7.27
N GLY A 12 5.84 12.38 -7.33
CA GLY A 12 7.28 12.18 -7.18
C GLY A 12 8.12 12.36 -8.45
N GLY A 13 7.51 12.59 -9.62
CA GLY A 13 8.25 12.78 -10.88
C GLY A 13 8.90 11.49 -11.41
N SER A 14 8.40 10.32 -11.00
CA SER A 14 8.96 9.03 -11.41
C SER A 14 8.37 8.55 -12.74
N GLU A 15 9.05 7.67 -13.46
CA GLU A 15 8.51 7.07 -14.69
C GLU A 15 7.23 6.24 -14.46
N MET A 16 6.90 5.96 -13.19
CA MET A 16 5.71 5.22 -12.78
C MET A 16 4.58 6.13 -12.26
N GLU A 17 4.76 7.46 -12.26
CA GLU A 17 3.85 8.44 -11.65
C GLU A 17 2.37 8.18 -11.95
N ASP A 18 2.03 8.00 -13.23
CA ASP A 18 0.66 7.73 -13.70
C ASP A 18 -0.02 6.53 -13.00
N PHE A 19 0.76 5.56 -12.51
CA PHE A 19 0.26 4.36 -11.83
C PHE A 19 0.19 4.51 -10.30
N LEU A 20 0.65 5.62 -9.74
CA LEU A 20 0.76 5.82 -8.29
C LEU A 20 -0.44 6.59 -7.68
N HIS A 21 -1.32 7.15 -8.52
CA HIS A 21 -2.53 7.89 -8.13
C HIS A 21 -3.65 6.98 -7.59
N ILE A 22 -3.41 6.31 -6.47
CA ILE A 22 -4.39 5.38 -5.88
C ILE A 22 -5.69 6.09 -5.45
N GLU A 23 -5.61 7.34 -4.99
CA GLU A 23 -6.81 8.10 -4.62
C GLU A 23 -7.71 8.32 -5.84
N GLU A 24 -7.13 8.77 -6.96
CA GLU A 24 -7.87 8.98 -8.21
C GLU A 24 -8.47 7.67 -8.71
N LEU A 25 -7.72 6.56 -8.65
CA LEU A 25 -8.25 5.23 -9.00
C LEU A 25 -9.50 4.86 -8.18
N LEU A 26 -9.50 5.15 -6.88
CA LEU A 26 -10.65 4.88 -6.00
C LEU A 26 -11.83 5.81 -6.28
N GLN A 27 -11.56 7.08 -6.65
CA GLN A 27 -12.58 8.04 -7.07
C GLN A 27 -13.21 7.62 -8.41
N THR A 28 -12.40 7.26 -9.41
CA THR A 28 -12.90 6.76 -10.70
C THR A 28 -13.73 5.49 -10.51
N ALA A 29 -13.28 4.54 -9.68
CA ALA A 29 -14.08 3.34 -9.39
C ALA A 29 -15.45 3.72 -8.79
N GLN A 30 -15.49 4.72 -7.91
CA GLN A 30 -16.74 5.22 -7.35
C GLN A 30 -17.65 5.88 -8.40
N GLU A 31 -17.09 6.73 -9.27
CA GLU A 31 -17.82 7.42 -10.34
C GLU A 31 -18.43 6.44 -11.35
N GLU A 32 -17.77 5.30 -11.57
CA GLU A 32 -18.19 4.22 -12.47
C GLU A 32 -19.06 3.15 -11.78
N ASP A 33 -19.53 3.38 -10.55
CA ASP A 33 -20.37 2.46 -9.76
C ASP A 33 -19.72 1.08 -9.53
N LEU A 34 -18.39 1.06 -9.36
CA LEU A 34 -17.59 -0.13 -9.08
C LEU A 34 -17.20 -0.22 -7.60
N PHE A 35 -17.39 -1.40 -7.02
CA PHE A 35 -16.85 -1.72 -5.71
C PHE A 35 -15.38 -2.11 -5.76
N VAL A 36 -14.63 -1.72 -4.72
CA VAL A 36 -13.21 -2.03 -4.58
C VAL A 36 -12.98 -2.93 -3.37
N ILE A 37 -12.21 -4.00 -3.58
CA ILE A 37 -11.60 -4.82 -2.53
C ILE A 37 -10.13 -4.43 -2.43
N LEU A 38 -9.74 -3.78 -1.33
CA LEU A 38 -8.37 -3.30 -1.13
C LEU A 38 -7.47 -4.39 -0.53
N ARG A 39 -6.31 -4.63 -1.14
CA ARG A 39 -5.31 -5.61 -0.68
C ARG A 39 -3.94 -4.94 -0.54
N PRO A 40 -3.65 -4.19 0.54
CA PRO A 40 -2.45 -3.35 0.60
C PRO A 40 -1.17 -4.09 1.03
N GLY A 41 -1.25 -5.39 1.30
CA GLY A 41 -0.12 -6.18 1.78
C GLY A 41 0.03 -6.18 3.31
N PRO A 42 1.26 -6.04 3.84
CA PRO A 42 2.45 -5.40 3.24
C PRO A 42 3.24 -6.28 2.25
N TYR A 43 2.98 -7.58 2.22
CA TYR A 43 3.43 -8.50 1.17
C TYR A 43 2.25 -8.81 0.26
N ILE A 44 2.45 -8.81 -1.07
CA ILE A 44 1.37 -9.03 -2.05
C ILE A 44 1.63 -10.20 -3.00
N CYS A 45 2.82 -10.79 -2.98
CA CYS A 45 3.27 -11.74 -4.00
C CYS A 45 3.13 -11.15 -5.42
N ALA A 46 2.06 -11.51 -6.14
CA ALA A 46 1.61 -10.94 -7.40
C ALA A 46 2.65 -10.96 -8.53
N GLU A 47 3.60 -11.91 -8.47
CA GLU A 47 4.72 -12.01 -9.41
C GLU A 47 5.47 -10.66 -9.56
N TYR A 48 5.42 -9.83 -8.52
CA TYR A 48 6.00 -8.50 -8.51
C TYR A 48 7.33 -8.51 -7.77
N ASN A 49 8.18 -7.54 -8.10
CA ASN A 49 9.51 -7.41 -7.51
C ASN A 49 9.46 -7.49 -5.99
N TYR A 50 10.16 -8.49 -5.46
CA TYR A 50 10.26 -8.80 -4.04
C TYR A 50 8.90 -8.89 -3.31
N GLY A 51 7.85 -9.34 -4.00
CA GLY A 51 6.49 -9.46 -3.47
C GLY A 51 5.89 -8.14 -2.99
N GLY A 52 6.32 -7.01 -3.57
CA GLY A 52 5.92 -5.66 -3.20
C GLY A 52 6.76 -5.03 -2.08
N PHE A 53 7.68 -5.77 -1.45
CA PHE A 53 8.57 -5.16 -0.47
C PHE A 53 9.59 -4.24 -1.14
N PRO A 54 9.91 -3.10 -0.51
CA PRO A 54 10.92 -2.22 -1.06
C PRO A 54 12.33 -2.80 -0.83
N ALA A 55 13.20 -2.72 -1.83
CA ALA A 55 14.53 -3.31 -1.77
C ALA A 55 15.42 -2.75 -0.64
N TRP A 56 15.20 -1.51 -0.20
CA TRP A 56 15.94 -0.93 0.92
C TRP A 56 15.73 -1.68 2.24
N LEU A 57 14.63 -2.42 2.37
CA LEU A 57 14.32 -3.21 3.57
C LEU A 57 15.36 -4.31 3.83
N LEU A 58 16.03 -4.81 2.77
CA LEU A 58 17.11 -5.80 2.87
C LEU A 58 18.35 -5.29 3.61
N ARG A 59 18.50 -3.97 3.79
CA ARG A 59 19.63 -3.38 4.53
C ARG A 59 19.38 -3.33 6.04
N GLU A 60 18.15 -3.57 6.47
CA GLU A 60 17.76 -3.51 7.87
C GLU A 60 18.18 -4.79 8.60
N LYS A 61 18.66 -4.64 9.83
CA LYS A 61 18.97 -5.79 10.69
C LYS A 61 17.67 -6.32 11.28
N THR A 62 17.09 -7.33 10.64
CA THR A 62 15.91 -8.05 11.11
C THR A 62 16.20 -9.54 11.24
N THR A 63 15.47 -10.23 12.11
CA THR A 63 15.51 -11.70 12.21
C THR A 63 14.53 -12.39 11.25
N GLY A 64 13.67 -11.65 10.54
CA GLY A 64 12.79 -12.21 9.52
C GLY A 64 11.63 -11.30 9.10
N PHE A 65 11.25 -11.39 7.82
CA PHE A 65 10.07 -10.72 7.26
C PHE A 65 8.82 -11.58 7.39
N ARG A 66 7.63 -10.94 7.31
CA ARG A 66 6.33 -11.61 7.49
C ARG A 66 6.21 -12.33 8.85
N THR A 67 6.86 -11.76 9.87
CA THR A 67 6.80 -12.23 11.26
C THR A 67 6.36 -11.09 12.19
N ASN A 68 6.32 -11.34 13.50
CA ASN A 68 6.10 -10.29 14.51
C ASN A 68 7.40 -9.59 14.95
N GLU A 69 8.51 -9.74 14.20
CA GLU A 69 9.78 -9.07 14.51
C GLU A 69 9.63 -7.55 14.51
N ALA A 70 10.18 -6.89 15.53
CA ALA A 70 9.91 -5.49 15.84
C ALA A 70 10.34 -4.52 14.74
N THR A 71 11.51 -4.74 14.11
CA THR A 71 12.05 -3.90 13.04
C THR A 71 11.16 -3.98 11.80
N TYR A 72 10.76 -5.19 11.41
CA TYR A 72 9.81 -5.41 10.31
C TYR A 72 8.47 -4.74 10.59
N ILE A 73 7.86 -5.01 11.76
CA ILE A 73 6.55 -4.45 12.13
C ILE A 73 6.58 -2.91 12.20
N LYS A 74 7.70 -2.32 12.63
CA LYS A 74 7.91 -0.85 12.59
C LYS A 74 7.74 -0.31 11.18
N TYR A 75 8.37 -0.93 10.19
CA TYR A 75 8.30 -0.47 8.79
C TYR A 75 6.96 -0.76 8.14
N VAL A 76 6.35 -1.91 8.43
CA VAL A 76 4.97 -2.22 8.00
C VAL A 76 3.99 -1.18 8.52
N ARG A 77 4.03 -0.87 9.82
CA ARG A 77 3.16 0.15 10.42
C ARG A 77 3.36 1.50 9.75
N ARG A 78 4.61 1.94 9.61
CA ARG A 78 4.95 3.22 8.98
C ARG A 78 4.37 3.34 7.56
N PHE A 79 4.49 2.29 6.76
CA PHE A 79 3.94 2.26 5.40
C PHE A 79 2.41 2.30 5.39
N LEU A 80 1.76 1.43 6.18
CA LEU A 80 0.30 1.36 6.24
C LEU A 80 -0.34 2.64 6.78
N GLU A 81 0.29 3.31 7.75
CA GLU A 81 -0.18 4.61 8.25
C GLU A 81 -0.22 5.66 7.13
N LYS A 82 0.78 5.68 6.24
CA LYS A 82 0.81 6.60 5.09
C LYS A 82 -0.22 6.24 4.04
N LEU A 83 -0.36 4.96 3.71
CA LEU A 83 -1.38 4.50 2.76
C LEU A 83 -2.80 4.77 3.28
N PHE A 84 -3.07 4.48 4.55
CA PHE A 84 -4.40 4.66 5.15
C PHE A 84 -4.79 6.12 5.28
N ALA A 85 -3.84 7.04 5.46
CA ALA A 85 -4.13 8.47 5.40
C ALA A 85 -4.75 8.90 4.05
N VAL A 86 -4.46 8.17 2.97
CA VAL A 86 -5.01 8.41 1.63
C VAL A 86 -6.34 7.67 1.44
N VAL A 87 -6.38 6.35 1.73
CA VAL A 87 -7.51 5.49 1.35
C VAL A 87 -8.65 5.45 2.37
N ASP A 88 -8.44 5.86 3.63
CA ASP A 88 -9.43 5.71 4.72
C ASP A 88 -10.76 6.41 4.43
N LYS A 89 -10.75 7.55 3.74
CA LYS A 89 -11.96 8.30 3.35
C LYS A 89 -12.79 7.61 2.25
N HIS A 90 -12.20 6.65 1.53
CA HIS A 90 -12.86 5.92 0.44
C HIS A 90 -13.58 4.65 0.91
N GLN A 91 -13.67 4.40 2.22
CA GLN A 91 -14.48 3.29 2.74
C GLN A 91 -15.97 3.49 2.41
N PHE A 92 -16.65 2.40 2.10
CA PHE A 92 -18.08 2.39 1.79
C PHE A 92 -18.94 2.97 2.93
N THR A 93 -18.54 2.73 4.18
CA THR A 93 -19.20 3.32 5.38
C THR A 93 -19.06 4.84 5.49
N LYS A 94 -18.15 5.44 4.72
CA LYS A 94 -17.93 6.90 4.61
C LYS A 94 -18.41 7.44 3.25
N GLY A 95 -19.10 6.60 2.47
CA GLY A 95 -19.61 6.96 1.15
C GLY A 95 -18.61 6.80 0.01
N GLY A 96 -17.53 6.03 0.17
CA GLY A 96 -16.60 5.69 -0.91
C GLY A 96 -16.82 4.30 -1.54
N SER A 97 -15.90 3.86 -2.41
CA SER A 97 -15.99 2.61 -3.18
C SER A 97 -15.43 1.36 -2.48
N VAL A 98 -14.64 1.50 -1.42
CA VAL A 98 -13.94 0.37 -0.78
C VAL A 98 -14.86 -0.39 0.19
N ILE A 99 -15.21 -1.63 -0.16
CA ILE A 99 -16.16 -2.46 0.61
C ILE A 99 -15.49 -3.51 1.49
N ALA A 100 -14.25 -3.90 1.17
CA ALA A 100 -13.52 -4.93 1.90
C ALA A 100 -12.02 -4.69 1.84
N PHE A 101 -11.33 -5.33 2.79
CA PHE A 101 -9.91 -5.20 2.98
C PHE A 101 -9.29 -6.57 3.29
N GLN A 102 -8.16 -6.89 2.66
CA GLN A 102 -7.39 -8.10 2.97
C GLN A 102 -6.23 -7.80 3.92
N ILE A 103 -6.11 -8.60 4.98
CA ILE A 103 -4.97 -8.59 5.88
C ILE A 103 -3.91 -9.55 5.34
N GLU A 104 -2.71 -9.04 5.04
CA GLU A 104 -1.58 -9.85 4.53
C GLU A 104 -1.91 -10.57 3.20
N ASN A 105 -1.12 -11.57 2.83
CA ASN A 105 -1.26 -12.37 1.62
C ASN A 105 -0.52 -13.72 1.74
N GLU A 106 -1.28 -14.82 1.86
CA GLU A 106 -0.84 -16.24 1.80
C GLU A 106 0.40 -16.62 2.61
#